data_AF-V6H9E2-F1
#
_entry.id   AF-V6H9E2-F1
#
_cell.length_a   1.000
_cell.length_b   1.000
_cell.length_c   1.000
_cell.angle_alpha   90.00
_cell.angle_beta   90.00
_cell.angle_gamma   90.00
#
_symmetry.space_group_name_H-M   'P 1'
#
loop_
_entity.id
_entity.type
_entity.pdbx_description
1 polymer ?
#
loop_
_entity_poly.entity_id
_entity_poly.type
_entity_poly.pdbx_seq_one_letter_code
_entity_poly.pdbx_strand_id
1 'polypeptide(L)'
;MKTLSHTLVSRSLRWNSFWNLCVGTWILIWQGFAYLSAYEEKQEILFILALGLFHYIFAIWYWKGRMLTSFAAASVAARLWIAGYYLIVAFLFYFLSTSSSAPSSFRGFFLFYLAVQLTIDVLGAIITWKSLREGEYQIESPIGKELKFEHKNRFLFAVYMFGLGLWILFFTEGFLRFFHFSDTGFIGWKDDKILLGPIHILAGQIILLAYYNFIAVRYRLDPLITAGIRGGEFSCFFLLTFVLLGLLHPMILLLPTVDFISLVSISFMRLRKRKS
;
A
#
# COMPACT_ATOMS: atom_id res chain seq x y z
N MET A 1 17.30 -26.48 -13.69
CA MET A 1 16.28 -25.57 -13.13
C MET A 1 16.72 -25.09 -11.75
N LYS A 2 17.11 -23.82 -11.59
CA LYS A 2 17.35 -23.25 -10.25
C LYS A 2 16.01 -22.87 -9.63
N THR A 3 15.63 -23.52 -8.54
CA THR A 3 14.49 -23.09 -7.73
C THR A 3 14.75 -21.67 -7.21
N LEU A 4 13.80 -20.74 -7.38
CA LEU A 4 13.95 -19.33 -7.02
C LEU A 4 14.35 -19.10 -5.55
N SER A 5 14.14 -20.09 -4.67
CA SER A 5 14.33 -20.01 -3.21
C SER A 5 15.72 -19.54 -2.79
N HIS A 6 16.75 -19.85 -3.57
CA HIS A 6 18.15 -19.50 -3.30
C HIS A 6 18.71 -18.40 -4.23
N THR A 7 17.88 -17.82 -5.09
CA THR A 7 18.31 -16.78 -6.04
C THR A 7 18.44 -15.41 -5.37
N LEU A 8 19.26 -14.53 -5.95
CA LEU A 8 19.43 -13.15 -5.51
C LEU A 8 18.10 -12.38 -5.57
N VAL A 9 17.21 -12.70 -6.52
CA VAL A 9 15.82 -12.18 -6.60
C VAL A 9 15.05 -12.46 -5.31
N SER A 10 14.97 -13.73 -4.89
CA SER A 10 14.26 -14.14 -3.67
C SER A 10 14.84 -13.46 -2.43
N ARG A 11 16.17 -13.32 -2.35
CA ARG A 11 16.83 -12.61 -1.26
C ARG A 11 16.46 -11.12 -1.23
N SER A 12 16.46 -10.46 -2.39
CA SER A 12 16.06 -9.06 -2.51
C SER A 12 14.62 -8.85 -2.04
N LEU A 13 13.67 -9.69 -2.46
CA LEU A 13 12.28 -9.57 -2.04
C LEU A 13 12.09 -9.86 -0.53
N ARG A 14 12.83 -10.82 0.05
CA ARG A 14 12.84 -11.03 1.51
C ARG A 14 13.37 -9.83 2.26
N TRP A 15 14.44 -9.20 1.76
CA TRP A 15 14.98 -7.98 2.36
C TRP A 15 13.95 -6.84 2.33
N ASN A 16 13.29 -6.62 1.18
CA ASN A 16 12.21 -5.64 1.08
C ASN A 16 11.04 -5.95 2.03
N SER A 17 10.71 -7.23 2.21
CA SER A 17 9.70 -7.66 3.19
C SER A 17 10.09 -7.28 4.62
N PHE A 18 11.32 -7.62 5.02
CA PHE A 18 11.86 -7.29 6.35
C PHE A 18 11.94 -5.77 6.57
N TRP A 19 12.44 -5.02 5.59
CA TRP A 19 12.51 -3.57 5.65
C TRP A 19 11.13 -2.94 5.89
N ASN A 20 10.12 -3.35 5.12
CA ASN A 20 8.76 -2.84 5.30
C ASN A 20 8.19 -3.21 6.69
N LEU A 21 8.51 -4.39 7.23
CA LEU A 21 8.14 -4.76 8.59
C LEU A 21 8.78 -3.81 9.63
N CYS A 22 10.07 -3.51 9.47
CA CYS A 22 10.79 -2.59 10.36
C CYS A 22 10.23 -1.17 10.28
N VAL A 23 9.98 -0.65 9.07
CA VAL A 23 9.42 0.69 8.88
C VAL A 23 8.01 0.81 9.44
N GLY A 24 7.13 -0.16 9.17
CA GLY A 24 5.78 -0.19 9.76
C GLY A 24 5.83 -0.16 11.29
N THR A 25 6.73 -0.95 11.89
CA THR A 25 6.92 -1.00 13.35
C THR A 25 7.50 0.29 13.90
N TRP A 26 8.48 0.88 13.21
CA TRP A 26 9.05 2.17 13.58
C TRP A 26 7.99 3.27 13.59
N ILE A 27 7.16 3.35 12.55
CA ILE A 27 6.07 4.32 12.45
C ILE A 27 5.09 4.16 13.62
N LEU A 28 4.72 2.92 13.97
CA LEU A 28 3.84 2.66 15.11
C LEU A 28 4.46 3.10 16.44
N ILE A 29 5.72 2.76 16.69
CA ILE A 29 6.43 3.15 17.91
C ILE A 29 6.51 4.68 18.01
N TRP A 30 6.93 5.33 16.92
CA TRP A 30 7.06 6.79 16.87
C TRP A 30 5.72 7.48 17.10
N GLN A 31 4.63 6.99 16.47
CA GLN A 31 3.29 7.52 16.69
C GLN A 31 2.80 7.29 18.12
N GLY A 32 3.12 6.16 18.73
CA GLY A 32 2.83 5.90 20.14
C GLY A 32 3.50 6.94 21.06
N PHE A 33 4.77 7.27 20.80
CA PHE A 33 5.47 8.31 21.55
C PHE A 33 4.90 9.71 21.27
N ALA A 34 4.63 10.06 20.01
CA ALA A 34 4.07 11.35 19.62
C ALA A 34 2.69 11.61 20.24
N TYR A 35 1.84 10.57 20.30
CA TYR A 35 0.55 10.61 20.96
C TYR A 35 0.66 10.85 22.47
N LEU A 36 1.62 10.20 23.14
CA LEU A 36 1.85 10.35 24.58
C LEU A 36 2.51 11.70 24.94
N SER A 37 3.27 12.30 24.03
CA SER A 37 3.99 13.55 24.24
C SER A 37 3.17 14.83 23.99
N ALA A 38 1.83 14.73 23.93
CA ALA A 38 0.91 15.85 23.66
C ALA A 38 1.15 16.60 22.32
N TYR A 39 1.66 15.90 21.29
CA TYR A 39 1.98 16.50 19.99
C TYR A 39 0.79 16.53 19.01
N GLU A 40 0.83 17.55 18.14
CA GLU A 40 -0.23 18.19 17.32
C GLU A 40 -0.98 17.33 16.27
N GLU A 41 -2.10 17.92 15.81
CA GLU A 41 -3.00 17.53 14.71
C GLU A 41 -3.47 16.06 14.67
N LYS A 42 -4.60 15.81 15.36
CA LYS A 42 -5.25 14.50 15.51
C LYS A 42 -5.43 13.70 14.22
N GLN A 43 -5.49 14.37 13.06
CA GLN A 43 -5.81 13.73 11.79
C GLN A 43 -4.60 13.21 11.01
N GLU A 44 -3.46 13.92 11.04
CA GLU A 44 -2.25 13.47 10.33
C GLU A 44 -1.71 12.17 10.94
N ILE A 45 -1.92 11.97 12.25
CA ILE A 45 -1.67 10.72 12.95
C ILE A 45 -2.39 9.56 12.26
N LEU A 46 -3.65 9.72 11.85
CA LEU A 46 -4.42 8.67 11.18
C LEU A 46 -3.79 8.29 9.84
N PHE A 47 -3.36 9.27 9.04
CA PHE A 47 -2.73 9.00 7.74
C PHE A 47 -1.35 8.35 7.89
N ILE A 48 -0.59 8.71 8.92
CA ILE A 48 0.71 8.11 9.20
C ILE A 48 0.56 6.68 9.75
N LEU A 49 -0.42 6.44 10.62
CA LEU A 49 -0.76 5.08 11.06
C LEU A 49 -1.21 4.22 9.87
N ALA A 50 -2.03 4.77 8.97
CA ALA A 50 -2.41 4.10 7.74
C ALA A 50 -1.18 3.79 6.86
N LEU A 51 -0.22 4.72 6.75
CA LEU A 51 1.04 4.48 6.06
C LEU A 51 1.82 3.31 6.68
N GLY A 52 1.88 3.23 8.01
CA GLY A 52 2.44 2.08 8.73
C GLY A 52 1.74 0.77 8.39
N LEU A 53 0.40 0.77 8.30
CA LEU A 53 -0.37 -0.40 7.85
C LEU A 53 0.00 -0.81 6.41
N PHE A 54 0.17 0.14 5.50
CA PHE A 54 0.60 -0.15 4.12
C PHE A 54 1.98 -0.80 4.07
N HIS A 55 2.92 -0.40 4.91
CA HIS A 55 4.20 -1.10 5.05
C HIS A 55 4.00 -2.56 5.49
N TYR A 56 3.14 -2.84 6.47
CA TYR A 56 2.83 -4.24 6.82
C TYR A 56 2.21 -5.02 5.66
N ILE A 57 1.32 -4.39 4.89
CA ILE A 57 0.75 -5.00 3.67
C ILE A 57 1.89 -5.34 2.69
N PHE A 58 2.76 -4.39 2.36
CA PHE A 58 3.88 -4.64 1.45
C PHE A 58 4.86 -5.69 1.99
N ALA A 59 5.09 -5.74 3.30
CA ALA A 59 5.89 -6.80 3.92
C ALA A 59 5.34 -8.19 3.59
N ILE A 60 4.01 -8.37 3.71
CA ILE A 60 3.33 -9.62 3.35
C ILE A 60 3.42 -9.90 1.85
N TRP A 61 3.19 -8.89 1.00
CA TRP A 61 3.27 -9.04 -0.45
C TRP A 61 4.67 -9.46 -0.91
N TYR A 62 5.71 -8.79 -0.44
CA TYR A 62 7.09 -9.16 -0.77
C TYR A 62 7.46 -10.54 -0.22
N TRP A 63 7.00 -10.89 0.98
CA TRP A 63 7.21 -12.23 1.52
C TRP A 63 6.55 -13.28 0.64
N LYS A 64 5.25 -13.15 0.37
CA LYS A 64 4.47 -14.14 -0.40
C LYS A 64 4.91 -14.19 -1.87
N GLY A 65 5.35 -13.07 -2.43
CA GLY A 65 5.82 -12.93 -3.80
C GLY A 65 7.28 -13.32 -4.03
N ARG A 66 8.06 -13.61 -2.99
CA ARG A 66 9.52 -13.87 -3.08
C ARG A 66 9.93 -15.01 -4.04
N MET A 67 8.99 -15.90 -4.36
CA MET A 67 9.19 -17.06 -5.23
C MET A 67 8.61 -16.86 -6.63
N LEU A 68 7.98 -15.72 -6.91
CA LEU A 68 7.20 -15.47 -8.13
C LEU A 68 7.96 -14.52 -9.04
N THR A 69 8.38 -15.01 -10.21
CA THR A 69 9.19 -14.23 -11.16
C THR A 69 8.40 -13.06 -11.73
N SER A 70 7.15 -13.27 -12.10
CA SER A 70 6.26 -12.22 -12.65
C SER A 70 6.08 -11.07 -11.67
N PHE A 71 5.93 -11.38 -10.37
CA PHE A 71 5.84 -10.36 -9.33
C PHE A 71 7.17 -9.64 -9.16
N ALA A 72 8.30 -10.37 -9.10
CA ALA A 72 9.61 -9.77 -9.00
C ALA A 72 9.87 -8.77 -10.14
N ALA A 73 9.60 -9.17 -11.38
CA ALA A 73 9.76 -8.34 -12.56
C ALA A 73 8.86 -7.09 -12.51
N ALA A 74 7.56 -7.28 -12.24
CA ALA A 74 6.62 -6.17 -12.15
C ALA A 74 6.93 -5.20 -10.99
N SER A 75 7.49 -5.70 -9.89
CA SER A 75 7.87 -4.90 -8.72
C SER A 75 9.03 -3.94 -8.98
N VAL A 76 9.84 -4.17 -10.03
CA VAL A 76 10.92 -3.25 -10.39
C VAL A 76 10.34 -1.93 -10.85
N ALA A 77 9.45 -1.95 -11.84
CA ALA A 77 8.79 -0.74 -12.35
C ALA A 77 7.97 -0.04 -11.26
N ALA A 78 7.26 -0.82 -10.44
CA ALA A 78 6.45 -0.30 -9.34
C ALA A 78 7.28 0.45 -8.29
N ARG A 79 8.43 -0.10 -7.90
CA ARG A 79 9.37 0.53 -6.96
C ARG A 79 10.03 1.77 -7.53
N LEU A 80 10.41 1.75 -8.81
CA LEU A 80 10.95 2.95 -9.46
C LEU A 80 9.90 4.06 -9.57
N TRP A 81 8.65 3.71 -9.87
CA TRP A 81 7.54 4.67 -9.90
C TRP A 81 7.31 5.31 -8.53
N ILE A 82 7.18 4.51 -7.46
CA ILE A 82 6.93 5.07 -6.12
C ILE A 82 8.15 5.86 -5.60
N ALA A 83 9.38 5.44 -5.94
CA ALA A 83 10.58 6.20 -5.63
C ALA A 83 10.61 7.56 -6.34
N GLY A 84 10.23 7.60 -7.62
CA GLY A 84 10.06 8.86 -8.36
C GLY A 84 8.96 9.73 -7.74
N TYR A 85 7.87 9.13 -7.28
CA TYR A 85 6.82 9.82 -6.56
C TYR A 85 7.31 10.42 -5.23
N TYR A 86 8.07 9.68 -4.43
CA TYR A 86 8.69 10.21 -3.21
C TYR A 86 9.65 11.36 -3.48
N LEU A 87 10.41 11.29 -4.58
CA LEU A 87 11.31 12.38 -4.98
C LEU A 87 10.52 13.65 -5.28
N ILE A 88 9.43 13.55 -6.03
CA ILE A 88 8.54 14.68 -6.34
C ILE A 88 7.95 15.24 -5.05
N VAL A 89 7.41 14.39 -4.17
CA VAL A 89 6.82 14.84 -2.90
C VAL A 89 7.87 15.52 -2.02
N ALA A 90 9.08 14.95 -1.88
CA ALA A 90 10.16 15.55 -1.12
C ALA A 90 10.61 16.89 -1.70
N PHE A 91 10.72 16.99 -3.03
CA PHE A 91 11.07 18.23 -3.73
C PHE A 91 10.02 19.32 -3.47
N LEU A 92 8.75 19.03 -3.72
CA LEU A 92 7.66 19.99 -3.50
C LEU A 92 7.56 20.39 -2.02
N PHE A 93 7.67 19.41 -1.10
CA PHE A 93 7.63 19.68 0.33
C PHE A 93 8.82 20.50 0.82
N TYR A 94 10.02 20.33 0.26
CA TYR A 94 11.21 21.09 0.67
C TYR A 94 11.24 22.51 0.08
N PHE A 95 10.90 22.66 -1.21
CA PHE A 95 11.06 23.92 -1.95
C PHE A 95 9.80 24.79 -2.00
N LEU A 96 8.60 24.20 -1.99
CA LEU A 96 7.33 24.95 -2.11
C LEU A 96 6.59 25.11 -0.79
N SER A 97 6.94 24.34 0.24
CA SER A 97 6.41 24.58 1.58
C SER A 97 7.02 25.86 2.14
N THR A 98 6.22 26.93 2.22
CA THR A 98 6.57 28.11 3.01
C THR A 98 6.84 27.65 4.43
N SER A 99 8.07 27.87 4.88
CA SER A 99 8.79 27.32 6.05
C SER A 99 8.12 27.37 7.44
N SER A 100 6.81 27.59 7.57
CA SER A 100 6.19 28.08 8.81
C SER A 100 5.06 27.23 9.42
N SER A 101 4.45 26.27 8.72
CA SER A 101 3.29 25.53 9.29
C SER A 101 3.63 24.17 9.92
N ALA A 102 4.59 23.43 9.37
CA ALA A 102 4.98 22.12 9.90
C ALA A 102 6.15 22.26 10.88
N PRO A 103 6.08 21.65 12.07
CA PRO A 103 7.18 21.72 13.03
C PRO A 103 8.48 21.10 12.50
N SER A 104 9.62 21.59 13.00
CA SER A 104 10.95 21.17 12.56
C SER A 104 11.22 19.67 12.74
N SER A 105 10.73 19.08 13.84
CA SER A 105 10.84 17.64 14.13
C SER A 105 10.08 16.79 13.11
N PHE A 106 8.83 17.17 12.80
CA PHE A 106 8.01 16.52 11.78
C PHE A 106 8.65 16.65 10.40
N ARG A 107 9.08 17.86 10.02
CA ARG A 107 9.73 18.14 8.73
C ARG A 107 10.98 17.27 8.54
N GLY A 108 11.84 17.22 9.55
CA GLY A 108 13.06 16.39 9.53
C GLY A 108 12.74 14.91 9.38
N PHE A 109 11.79 14.41 10.17
CA PHE A 109 11.35 13.02 10.10
C PHE A 109 10.74 12.66 8.74
N PHE A 110 9.85 13.49 8.21
CA PHE A 110 9.16 13.25 6.95
C PHE A 110 10.14 13.21 5.77
N LEU A 111 11.06 14.18 5.67
CA LEU A 111 12.08 14.18 4.63
C LEU A 111 13.06 13.01 4.77
N PHE A 112 13.45 12.66 5.99
CA PHE A 112 14.29 11.50 6.26
C PHE A 112 13.60 10.20 5.80
N TYR A 113 12.34 10.02 6.17
CA TYR A 113 11.53 8.88 5.72
C TYR A 113 11.49 8.77 4.19
N LEU A 114 11.18 9.88 3.48
CA LEU A 114 11.12 9.88 2.02
C LEU A 114 12.47 9.54 1.38
N ALA A 115 13.56 10.13 1.89
CA ALA A 115 14.90 9.90 1.35
C ALA A 115 15.36 8.45 1.54
N VAL A 116 15.15 7.88 2.73
CA VAL A 116 15.52 6.49 3.02
C VAL A 116 14.66 5.54 2.20
N GLN A 117 13.35 5.75 2.16
CA GLN A 117 12.45 4.85 1.45
C GLN A 117 12.70 4.89 -0.07
N LEU A 118 12.91 6.07 -0.65
CA LEU A 118 13.36 6.24 -2.04
C LEU A 118 14.64 5.44 -2.32
N THR A 119 15.64 5.56 -1.44
CA THR A 119 16.93 4.89 -1.61
C THR A 119 16.76 3.37 -1.59
N ILE A 120 15.98 2.83 -0.64
CA ILE A 120 15.72 1.40 -0.55
C ILE A 120 14.96 0.88 -1.76
N ASP A 121 13.94 1.61 -2.24
CA ASP A 121 13.16 1.19 -3.40
C ASP A 121 13.99 1.19 -4.69
N VAL A 122 14.84 2.21 -4.90
CA VAL A 122 15.77 2.28 -6.05
C VAL A 122 16.80 1.16 -6.00
N LEU A 123 17.51 0.99 -4.88
CA LEU A 123 18.52 -0.06 -4.73
C LEU A 123 17.90 -1.45 -4.87
N GLY A 124 16.76 -1.67 -4.23
CA GLY A 124 16.00 -2.92 -4.35
C GLY A 124 15.60 -3.22 -5.79
N ALA A 125 15.12 -2.21 -6.53
CA ALA A 125 14.74 -2.33 -7.93
C ALA A 125 15.95 -2.67 -8.82
N ILE A 126 17.08 -1.98 -8.65
CA ILE A 126 18.32 -2.22 -9.40
C ILE A 126 18.83 -3.65 -9.17
N ILE A 127 18.91 -4.09 -7.90
CA ILE A 127 19.37 -5.44 -7.54
C ILE A 127 18.45 -6.50 -8.16
N THR A 128 17.13 -6.30 -8.07
CA THR A 128 16.15 -7.24 -8.61
C THR A 128 16.24 -7.30 -10.14
N TRP A 129 16.31 -6.14 -10.80
CA TRP A 129 16.46 -6.04 -12.26
C TRP A 129 17.71 -6.78 -12.71
N LYS A 130 18.89 -6.44 -12.15
CA LYS A 130 20.16 -7.06 -12.54
C LYS A 130 20.09 -8.58 -12.37
N SER A 131 19.56 -9.04 -11.24
CA SER A 131 19.39 -10.46 -10.98
C SER A 131 18.43 -11.17 -11.94
N LEU A 132 17.41 -10.48 -12.46
CA LEU A 132 16.46 -11.04 -13.43
C LEU A 132 17.07 -11.13 -14.83
N ARG A 133 17.97 -10.20 -15.21
CA ARG A 133 18.67 -10.25 -16.49
C ARG A 133 19.71 -11.36 -16.57
N GLU A 134 20.40 -11.64 -15.46
CA GLU A 134 21.49 -12.61 -15.41
C GLU A 134 21.01 -14.07 -15.31
N GLY A 135 19.72 -14.32 -15.06
CA GLY A 135 19.18 -15.67 -14.93
C GLY A 135 18.17 -16.01 -16.02
N GLU A 136 18.16 -17.28 -16.42
CA GLU A 136 17.11 -17.85 -17.26
C GLU A 136 15.86 -18.10 -16.39
N TYR A 137 15.03 -17.08 -16.23
CA TYR A 137 13.75 -17.20 -15.53
C TYR A 137 12.60 -17.36 -16.51
N GLN A 138 11.79 -18.38 -16.32
CA GLN A 138 10.50 -18.48 -16.99
C GLN A 138 9.48 -17.63 -16.24
N ILE A 139 8.89 -16.67 -16.93
CA ILE A 139 7.74 -15.90 -16.44
C ILE A 139 6.54 -16.86 -16.41
N GLU A 140 5.80 -16.85 -15.30
CA GLU A 140 4.60 -17.67 -15.16
C GLU A 140 3.61 -17.36 -16.30
N SER A 141 3.35 -18.35 -17.15
CA SER A 141 2.47 -18.19 -18.31
C SER A 141 1.00 -18.13 -17.86
N PRO A 142 0.23 -17.14 -18.32
CA PRO A 142 -1.21 -17.08 -18.09
C PRO A 142 -1.99 -18.07 -18.96
N ILE A 143 -1.36 -18.84 -19.85
CA ILE A 143 -2.07 -19.61 -20.88
C ILE A 143 -2.74 -20.85 -20.26
N GLY A 144 -4.07 -20.93 -20.36
CA GLY A 144 -4.86 -22.15 -20.11
C GLY A 144 -5.69 -22.24 -18.82
N LYS A 145 -5.45 -21.41 -17.78
CA LYS A 145 -6.30 -21.44 -16.56
C LYS A 145 -7.59 -20.63 -16.75
N GLU A 146 -8.69 -21.06 -16.14
CA GLU A 146 -9.90 -20.23 -16.04
C GLU A 146 -9.76 -19.18 -14.94
N LEU A 147 -10.43 -18.02 -15.11
CA LEU A 147 -10.50 -16.99 -14.08
C LEU A 147 -11.46 -17.44 -12.97
N LYS A 148 -10.91 -17.81 -11.81
CA LYS A 148 -11.71 -18.06 -10.61
C LYS A 148 -12.37 -16.77 -10.12
N PHE A 149 -13.46 -16.90 -9.36
CA PHE A 149 -14.14 -15.77 -8.71
C PHE A 149 -13.17 -14.88 -7.91
N GLU A 150 -12.22 -15.49 -7.19
CA GLU A 150 -11.18 -14.80 -6.41
C GLU A 150 -10.33 -13.83 -7.25
N HIS A 151 -10.06 -14.17 -8.51
CA HIS A 151 -9.31 -13.31 -9.44
C HIS A 151 -10.16 -12.10 -9.84
N LYS A 152 -11.45 -12.31 -10.14
CA LYS A 152 -12.39 -11.26 -10.51
C LYS A 152 -12.61 -10.28 -9.35
N ASN A 153 -12.74 -10.81 -8.13
CA ASN A 153 -12.80 -9.99 -6.91
C ASN A 153 -11.54 -9.12 -6.77
N ARG A 154 -10.34 -9.72 -6.83
CA ARG A 154 -9.09 -8.97 -6.69
C ARG A 154 -8.89 -7.92 -7.78
N PHE A 155 -9.41 -8.17 -8.98
CA PHE A 155 -9.43 -7.18 -10.05
C PHE A 155 -10.33 -5.99 -9.69
N LEU A 156 -11.56 -6.24 -9.23
CA LEU A 156 -12.47 -5.17 -8.81
C LEU A 156 -11.90 -4.37 -7.63
N PHE A 157 -11.30 -5.07 -6.66
CA PHE A 157 -10.56 -4.44 -5.56
C PHE A 157 -9.44 -3.53 -6.07
N ALA A 158 -8.67 -3.96 -7.07
CA ALA A 158 -7.62 -3.13 -7.67
C ALA A 158 -8.19 -1.88 -8.35
N VAL A 159 -9.29 -2.00 -9.11
CA VAL A 159 -9.96 -0.84 -9.75
C VAL A 159 -10.46 0.15 -8.70
N TYR A 160 -11.11 -0.34 -7.64
CA TYR A 160 -11.57 0.48 -6.53
C TYR A 160 -10.42 1.21 -5.84
N MET A 161 -9.35 0.50 -5.47
CA MET A 161 -8.18 1.09 -4.81
C MET A 161 -7.50 2.11 -5.73
N PHE A 162 -7.41 1.85 -7.02
CA PHE A 162 -6.87 2.81 -7.98
C PHE A 162 -7.70 4.09 -8.02
N GLY A 163 -9.03 3.98 -8.13
CA GLY A 163 -9.93 5.12 -8.08
C GLY A 163 -9.85 5.90 -6.76
N LEU A 164 -9.82 5.20 -5.62
CA LEU A 164 -9.65 5.79 -4.30
C LEU A 164 -8.35 6.57 -4.18
N GLY A 165 -7.23 6.00 -4.64
CA GLY A 165 -5.93 6.66 -4.62
C GLY A 165 -5.89 7.91 -5.50
N LEU A 166 -6.47 7.86 -6.70
CA LEU A 166 -6.58 9.05 -7.57
C LEU A 166 -7.48 10.12 -6.95
N TRP A 167 -8.58 9.72 -6.30
CA TRP A 167 -9.48 10.65 -5.64
C TRP A 167 -8.77 11.40 -4.49
N ILE A 168 -8.03 10.68 -3.65
CA ILE A 168 -7.22 11.29 -2.58
C ILE A 168 -6.13 12.21 -3.17
N LEU A 169 -5.47 11.80 -4.27
CA LEU A 169 -4.34 12.53 -4.82
C LEU A 169 -4.74 13.86 -5.49
N PHE A 170 -5.85 13.88 -6.22
CA PHE A 170 -6.28 15.03 -7.02
C PHE A 170 -7.41 15.85 -6.39
N PHE A 171 -8.17 15.26 -5.46
CA PHE A 171 -9.32 15.91 -4.82
C PHE A 171 -9.32 15.70 -3.31
N THR A 172 -8.17 15.94 -2.67
CA THR A 172 -7.95 15.78 -1.22
C THR A 172 -9.06 16.39 -0.38
N GLU A 173 -9.43 17.66 -0.63
CA GLU A 173 -10.50 18.33 0.11
C GLU A 173 -11.87 17.66 -0.05
N GLY A 174 -12.19 17.21 -1.27
CA GLY A 174 -13.43 16.49 -1.56
C GLY A 174 -13.48 15.16 -0.82
N PHE A 175 -12.36 14.44 -0.78
CA PHE A 175 -12.22 13.21 0.01
C PHE A 175 -12.39 13.46 1.51
N LEU A 176 -11.71 14.47 2.06
CA LEU A 176 -11.79 14.81 3.48
C LEU A 176 -13.21 15.21 3.89
N ARG A 177 -13.86 16.08 3.11
CA ARG A 177 -15.23 16.53 3.37
C ARG A 177 -16.24 15.39 3.27
N PHE A 178 -16.11 14.52 2.26
CA PHE A 178 -16.99 13.37 2.11
C PHE A 178 -16.98 12.47 3.35
N PHE A 179 -15.81 12.32 3.98
CA PHE A 179 -15.64 11.53 5.19
C PHE A 179 -15.68 12.33 6.50
N HIS A 180 -16.07 13.60 6.44
CA HIS A 180 -16.19 14.50 7.60
C HIS A 180 -14.90 14.62 8.42
N PHE A 181 -13.76 14.59 7.75
CA PHE A 181 -12.49 14.92 8.37
C PHE A 181 -12.30 16.42 8.51
N SER A 182 -11.50 16.80 9.50
CA SER A 182 -10.96 18.16 9.59
C SER A 182 -10.10 18.47 8.36
N ASP A 183 -9.96 19.75 8.07
CA ASP A 183 -9.03 20.18 7.05
C ASP A 183 -7.59 19.79 7.44
N THR A 184 -6.81 19.40 6.45
CA THR A 184 -5.40 19.05 6.59
C THR A 184 -4.54 20.28 6.30
N GLY A 185 -3.38 20.39 6.97
CA GLY A 185 -2.35 21.35 6.57
C GLY A 185 -1.78 21.10 5.17
N PHE A 186 -2.05 19.95 4.55
CA PHE A 186 -1.53 19.54 3.24
C PHE A 186 -2.60 19.69 2.14
N ILE A 187 -2.59 20.86 1.49
CA ILE A 187 -3.68 21.31 0.59
C ILE A 187 -3.74 20.51 -0.73
N GLY A 188 -2.70 19.78 -1.10
CA GLY A 188 -2.66 19.03 -2.36
C GLY A 188 -2.44 19.94 -3.57
N TRP A 189 -3.19 19.73 -4.66
CA TRP A 189 -3.12 20.52 -5.88
C TRP A 189 -4.28 21.53 -5.92
N LYS A 190 -4.09 22.74 -5.41
CA LYS A 190 -5.18 23.73 -5.36
C LYS A 190 -4.74 25.16 -5.62
N ASP A 191 -5.49 25.81 -6.50
CA ASP A 191 -5.49 27.22 -6.91
C ASP A 191 -4.15 27.77 -7.46
N ASP A 192 -3.03 27.59 -6.74
CA ASP A 192 -1.64 27.82 -7.19
C ASP A 192 -0.61 27.30 -6.15
N LYS A 193 -1.09 26.66 -5.07
CA LYS A 193 -0.27 26.15 -3.97
C LYS A 193 -0.25 24.63 -4.05
N ILE A 194 0.96 24.07 -3.96
CA ILE A 194 1.14 22.62 -3.93
C ILE A 194 1.85 22.25 -2.64
N LEU A 195 1.13 21.55 -1.77
CA LEU A 195 1.69 21.01 -0.53
C LEU A 195 1.23 19.57 -0.31
N LEU A 196 2.13 18.65 -0.63
CA LEU A 196 1.92 17.21 -0.46
C LEU A 196 2.42 16.77 0.93
N GLY A 197 1.74 15.78 1.51
CA GLY A 197 1.93 15.33 2.89
C GLY A 197 1.56 13.87 3.11
N PRO A 198 1.38 13.43 4.37
CA PRO A 198 1.08 12.05 4.71
C PRO A 198 -0.10 11.43 3.94
N ILE A 199 -1.21 12.16 3.80
CA ILE A 199 -2.37 11.72 3.01
C ILE A 199 -2.03 11.47 1.54
N HIS A 200 -1.15 12.27 0.95
CA HIS A 200 -0.71 12.13 -0.44
C HIS A 200 0.28 10.96 -0.59
N ILE A 201 1.14 10.73 0.40
CA ILE A 201 2.00 9.54 0.44
C ILE A 201 1.17 8.27 0.53
N LEU A 202 0.13 8.28 1.37
CA LEU A 202 -0.84 7.19 1.48
C LEU A 202 -1.55 6.93 0.15
N ALA A 203 -1.98 7.97 -0.56
CA ALA A 203 -2.57 7.84 -1.90
C ALA A 203 -1.64 7.11 -2.88
N GLY A 204 -0.33 7.46 -2.87
CA GLY A 204 0.69 6.76 -3.65
C GLY A 204 0.79 5.27 -3.29
N GLN A 205 0.75 4.92 -2.00
CA GLN A 205 0.76 3.51 -1.56
C GLN A 205 -0.51 2.75 -1.98
N ILE A 206 -1.67 3.40 -1.91
CA ILE A 206 -2.95 2.83 -2.36
C ILE A 206 -2.88 2.47 -3.85
N ILE A 207 -2.35 3.39 -4.68
CA ILE A 207 -2.15 3.17 -6.12
C ILE A 207 -1.13 2.04 -6.36
N LEU A 208 -0.03 2.00 -5.61
CA LEU A 208 0.97 0.94 -5.69
C LEU A 208 0.38 -0.44 -5.37
N LEU A 209 -0.44 -0.53 -4.32
CA LEU A 209 -1.13 -1.76 -3.97
C LEU A 209 -2.14 -2.17 -5.04
N ALA A 210 -2.86 -1.23 -5.64
CA ALA A 210 -3.74 -1.49 -6.78
C ALA A 210 -2.95 -2.10 -7.96
N TYR A 211 -1.80 -1.52 -8.30
CA TYR A 211 -0.91 -2.06 -9.32
C TYR A 211 -0.49 -3.51 -9.02
N TYR A 212 -0.08 -3.80 -7.78
CA TYR A 212 0.26 -5.17 -7.39
C TYR A 212 -0.90 -6.15 -7.50
N ASN A 213 -2.13 -5.72 -7.21
CA ASN A 213 -3.31 -6.55 -7.44
C ASN A 213 -3.60 -6.77 -8.94
N PHE A 214 -3.44 -5.76 -9.79
CA PHE A 214 -3.56 -5.94 -11.25
C PHE A 214 -2.55 -6.97 -11.77
N ILE A 215 -1.30 -6.91 -11.31
CA ILE A 215 -0.26 -7.88 -11.66
C ILE A 215 -0.60 -9.28 -11.14
N ALA A 216 -1.03 -9.39 -9.88
CA ALA A 216 -1.41 -10.68 -9.30
C ALA A 216 -2.54 -11.34 -10.10
N VAL A 217 -3.53 -10.57 -10.57
CA VAL A 217 -4.61 -11.07 -11.42
C VAL A 217 -4.11 -11.43 -12.82
N ARG A 218 -3.35 -10.54 -13.47
CA ARG A 218 -2.84 -10.73 -14.84
C ARG A 218 -2.02 -12.02 -14.97
N TYR A 219 -1.15 -12.29 -14.00
CA TYR A 219 -0.28 -13.46 -13.99
C TYR A 219 -0.84 -14.62 -13.14
N ARG A 220 -2.06 -14.48 -12.60
CA ARG A 220 -2.75 -15.51 -11.80
C ARG A 220 -1.89 -16.05 -10.65
N LEU A 221 -1.35 -15.10 -9.90
CA LEU A 221 -0.46 -15.35 -8.78
C LEU A 221 -1.29 -15.75 -7.55
N ASP A 222 -1.79 -16.99 -7.55
CA ASP A 222 -2.62 -17.57 -6.48
C ASP A 222 -2.08 -17.28 -5.06
N PRO A 223 -0.76 -17.37 -4.76
CA PRO A 223 -0.24 -17.06 -3.43
C PRO A 223 -0.48 -15.61 -2.98
N LEU A 224 -0.42 -14.65 -3.91
CA LEU A 224 -0.66 -13.23 -3.63
C LEU A 224 -2.16 -12.93 -3.55
N ILE A 225 -2.96 -13.49 -4.46
CA ILE A 225 -4.42 -13.38 -4.44
C ILE A 225 -4.96 -13.92 -3.10
N THR A 226 -4.51 -15.11 -2.69
CA THR A 226 -4.92 -15.73 -1.42
C THR A 226 -4.48 -14.92 -0.21
N ALA A 227 -3.25 -14.38 -0.21
CA ALA A 227 -2.76 -13.54 0.87
C ALA A 227 -3.57 -12.23 0.99
N GLY A 228 -3.90 -11.61 -0.15
CA GLY A 228 -4.79 -10.46 -0.21
C GLY A 228 -6.17 -10.78 0.38
N ILE A 229 -6.79 -11.90 -0.05
CA ILE A 229 -8.10 -12.34 0.47
C ILE A 229 -8.05 -12.54 1.97
N ARG A 230 -7.14 -13.37 2.48
CA ARG A 230 -7.07 -13.63 3.93
C ARG A 230 -6.78 -12.36 4.75
N GLY A 231 -5.92 -11.47 4.24
CA GLY A 231 -5.65 -10.18 4.87
C GLY A 231 -6.90 -9.30 4.92
N GLY A 232 -7.58 -9.15 3.78
CA GLY A 232 -8.84 -8.40 3.68
C GLY A 232 -9.95 -8.96 4.55
N GLU A 233 -10.08 -10.29 4.62
CA GLU A 233 -11.06 -10.97 5.48
C GLU A 233 -10.81 -10.69 6.96
N PHE A 234 -9.56 -10.86 7.40
CA PHE A 234 -9.16 -10.61 8.78
C PHE A 234 -9.35 -9.13 9.16
N SER A 235 -8.85 -8.22 8.32
CA SER A 235 -9.03 -6.78 8.52
C SER A 235 -10.50 -6.40 8.54
N CYS A 236 -11.33 -6.92 7.64
CA CYS A 236 -12.74 -6.61 7.62
C CYS A 236 -13.46 -7.02 8.92
N PHE A 237 -13.25 -8.25 9.38
CA PHE A 237 -13.91 -8.75 10.60
C PHE A 237 -13.46 -7.97 11.84
N PHE A 238 -12.15 -7.76 11.98
CA PHE A 238 -11.58 -7.04 13.11
C PHE A 238 -12.05 -5.58 13.10
N LEU A 239 -11.85 -4.87 11.99
CA LEU A 239 -12.21 -3.46 11.87
C LEU A 239 -13.71 -3.22 12.01
N LEU A 240 -14.55 -4.10 11.46
CA LEU A 240 -16.01 -4.02 11.65
C LEU A 240 -16.37 -4.13 13.13
N THR A 241 -15.74 -5.05 13.86
CA THR A 241 -15.96 -5.21 15.31
C THR A 241 -15.61 -3.93 16.07
N PHE A 242 -14.44 -3.33 15.81
CA PHE A 242 -14.05 -2.08 16.47
C PHE A 242 -14.96 -0.90 16.11
N VAL A 243 -15.43 -0.81 14.86
CA VAL A 243 -16.38 0.22 14.45
C VAL A 243 -17.72 0.03 15.14
N LEU A 244 -18.25 -1.21 15.20
CA LEU A 244 -19.51 -1.53 15.89
C LEU A 244 -19.43 -1.25 17.40
N LEU A 245 -18.25 -1.41 18.02
CA LEU A 245 -18.00 -1.07 19.42
C LEU A 245 -17.75 0.43 19.65
N GLY A 246 -17.81 1.27 18.61
CA GLY A 246 -17.55 2.71 18.70
C GLY A 246 -16.08 3.07 18.97
N LEU A 247 -15.16 2.12 18.82
CA LEU A 247 -13.73 2.29 19.10
C LEU A 247 -12.94 2.85 17.90
N LEU A 248 -13.46 2.68 16.68
CA LEU A 248 -12.82 3.16 15.45
C LEU A 248 -13.80 3.89 14.54
N HIS A 249 -13.30 4.84 13.75
CA HIS A 249 -14.11 5.57 12.78
C HIS A 249 -14.53 4.64 11.60
N PRO A 250 -15.79 4.69 11.12
CA PRO A 250 -16.28 3.85 10.03
C PRO A 250 -15.47 3.92 8.73
N MET A 251 -14.74 5.01 8.49
CA MET A 251 -13.79 5.16 7.37
C MET A 251 -12.79 4.02 7.25
N ILE A 252 -12.37 3.44 8.37
CA ILE A 252 -11.39 2.35 8.38
C ILE A 252 -11.94 1.13 7.62
N LEU A 253 -13.26 1.07 7.40
CA LEU A 253 -13.92 0.07 6.57
C LEU A 253 -13.79 0.33 5.07
N LEU A 254 -13.36 1.50 4.57
CA LEU A 254 -13.20 1.73 3.13
C LEU A 254 -12.18 0.80 2.48
N LEU A 255 -11.08 0.54 3.17
CA LEU A 255 -10.05 -0.39 2.71
C LEU A 255 -10.62 -1.82 2.59
N PRO A 256 -11.32 -2.37 3.59
CA PRO A 256 -11.95 -3.68 3.48
C PRO A 256 -13.34 -3.68 2.81
N THR A 257 -13.94 -2.56 2.38
CA THR A 257 -15.35 -2.55 1.90
C THR A 257 -15.54 -3.46 0.69
N VAL A 258 -14.64 -3.40 -0.29
CA VAL A 258 -14.70 -4.30 -1.45
C VAL A 258 -14.42 -5.74 -1.05
N ASP A 259 -13.51 -5.95 -0.09
CA ASP A 259 -13.24 -7.27 0.46
C ASP A 259 -14.45 -7.82 1.26
N PHE A 260 -15.25 -6.96 1.91
CA PHE A 260 -16.48 -7.29 2.61
C PHE A 260 -17.60 -7.72 1.66
N ILE A 261 -17.87 -6.92 0.62
CA ILE A 261 -18.86 -7.24 -0.41
C ILE A 261 -18.54 -8.60 -1.05
N SER A 262 -17.26 -8.83 -1.30
CA SER A 262 -16.78 -10.08 -1.88
C SER A 262 -16.82 -11.24 -0.91
N LEU A 263 -16.55 -11.03 0.38
CA LEU A 263 -16.73 -12.02 1.43
C LEU A 263 -18.18 -12.49 1.54
N VAL A 264 -19.13 -11.54 1.54
CA VAL A 264 -20.56 -11.82 1.55
C VAL A 264 -20.94 -12.61 0.31
N SER A 265 -20.44 -12.21 -0.86
CA SER A 265 -20.68 -12.91 -2.13
C SER A 265 -20.14 -14.34 -2.15
N ILE A 266 -18.91 -14.56 -1.64
CA ILE A 266 -18.28 -15.89 -1.52
C ILE A 266 -19.07 -16.76 -0.54
N SER A 267 -19.48 -16.20 0.59
CA SER A 267 -20.26 -16.90 1.61
C SER A 267 -21.62 -17.34 1.04
N PHE A 268 -22.29 -16.46 0.30
CA PHE A 268 -23.55 -16.77 -0.37
C PHE A 268 -23.39 -17.86 -1.44
N MET A 269 -22.33 -17.79 -2.27
CA MET A 269 -22.03 -18.84 -3.26
C MET A 269 -21.75 -20.20 -2.61
N ARG A 270 -21.00 -20.24 -1.51
CA ARG A 270 -20.71 -21.48 -0.77
C ARG A 270 -21.97 -22.07 -0.15
N LEU A 271 -22.87 -21.23 0.38
CA LEU A 271 -24.17 -21.66 0.90
C LEU A 271 -25.06 -22.25 -0.20
N ARG A 272 -25.09 -21.63 -1.39
CA ARG A 272 -25.86 -22.14 -2.54
C ARG A 272 -25.35 -23.49 -3.03
N LYS A 273 -24.01 -23.68 -3.11
CA LYS A 273 -23.40 -24.97 -3.48
C LYS A 273 -23.62 -26.09 -2.46
N ARG A 274 -23.88 -25.79 -1.19
CA ARG A 274 -24.21 -26.79 -0.16
C ARG A 274 -25.68 -27.23 -0.17
N LYS A 275 -26.56 -26.45 -0.81
CA LYS A 275 -28.00 -26.73 -0.94
C LYS A 275 -28.38 -27.36 -2.28
N SER A 276 -27.42 -27.49 -3.20
CA SER A 276 -27.51 -28.20 -4.48
C SER A 276 -26.77 -29.52 -4.37
#